data_AF-A0A5C9AI27-F1
#
_entry.id   AF-A0A5C9AI27-F1
#
_cell.length_a   1.000
_cell.length_b   1.000
_cell.length_c   1.000
_cell.angle_alpha   90.00
_cell.angle_beta   90.00
_cell.angle_gamma   90.00
#
_symmetry.space_group_name_H-M   'P 1'
#
loop_
_entity.id
_entity.type
_entity.pdbx_description
1 polymer ?
#
loop_
_entity_poly.entity_id
_entity_poly.type
_entity_poly.pdbx_seq_one_letter_code
_entity_poly.pdbx_strand_id
1 'polypeptide(L)' 'MNFPLIANIVVFVVLLFALAQTRHKQWSLAKKVLVGLVMGVVFGLALHTIYGSDSQVLKDSVQWFNIVGNGYVQLLQ' A
#
# COMPACT_ATOMS: atom_id res chain seq x y z
N MET A 1 -17.01 14.25 4.92
CA MET A 1 -16.00 13.22 5.25
C MET A 1 -15.86 12.29 4.06
N ASN A 2 -14.65 12.18 3.49
CA ASN A 2 -14.39 11.33 2.32
C ASN A 2 -14.38 9.85 2.73
N PHE A 3 -15.57 9.27 2.88
CA PHE A 3 -15.77 7.84 3.16
C PHE A 3 -14.93 6.91 2.26
N PRO A 4 -14.80 7.16 0.94
CA PRO A 4 -13.99 6.33 0.04
C PRO A 4 -12.49 6.34 0.37
N LEU A 5 -11.97 7.47 0.85
CA LEU A 5 -10.57 7.61 1.25
C LEU A 5 -10.26 6.73 2.45
N ILE A 6 -11.13 6.78 3.47
CA ILE A 6 -10.94 5.98 4.69
C ILE A 6 -10.98 4.50 4.34
N ALA A 7 -11.90 4.08 3.48
CA ALA A 7 -11.97 2.69 3.00
C ALA A 7 -10.66 2.26 2.31
N ASN A 8 -10.10 3.08 1.41
CA ASN A 8 -8.85 2.77 0.73
C ASN A 8 -7.66 2.62 1.70
N ILE A 9 -7.56 3.53 2.68
CA ILE A 9 -6.50 3.48 3.70
C ILE A 9 -6.64 2.23 4.57
N VAL A 10 -7.87 1.88 4.98
CA VAL A 10 -8.13 0.65 5.74
C VAL A 10 -7.71 -0.57 4.94
N VAL A 11 -8.07 -0.65 3.66
CA VAL A 11 -7.66 -1.77 2.78
C VAL A 11 -6.13 -1.83 2.67
N PHE A 12 -5.46 -0.69 2.51
CA PHE A 12 -4.00 -0.63 2.45
C PHE A 12 -3.34 -1.14 3.75
N VAL A 13 -3.86 -0.73 4.91
CA VAL A 13 -3.35 -1.19 6.22
C VAL A 13 -3.56 -2.69 6.40
N VAL A 14 -4.72 -3.23 5.99
CA VAL A 14 -4.98 -4.68 6.02
C VAL A 14 -4.01 -5.43 5.10
N LEU A 15 -3.71 -4.89 3.92
CA LEU A 15 -2.71 -5.43 2.99
C LEU A 15 -1.31 -5.46 3.60
N LEU A 16 -0.89 -4.38 4.26
CA LEU A 16 0.38 -4.32 4.98
C LEU A 16 0.44 -5.33 6.12
N PHE A 17 -0.66 -5.50 6.86
CA PHE A 17 -0.74 -6.47 7.96
C PHE A 17 -0.66 -7.91 7.44
N ALA A 18 -1.35 -8.22 6.33
CA ALA A 18 -1.25 -9.52 5.67
C ALA A 18 0.18 -9.82 5.21
N LEU A 19 0.86 -8.84 4.61
CA LEU A 19 2.29 -8.94 4.27
C LEU A 19 3.16 -9.14 5.50
N ALA A 20 2.90 -8.41 6.58
CA ALA A 20 3.62 -8.54 7.85
C ALA A 20 3.42 -9.93 8.49
N GLN A 21 2.21 -10.50 8.41
CA GLN A 21 1.90 -11.86 8.88
C GLN A 21 2.72 -12.92 8.14
N THR A 22 3.03 -12.67 6.86
CA THR A 22 3.83 -13.54 6.00
C THR A 22 5.31 -13.65 6.48
N ARG A 23 5.70 -12.84 7.48
CA ARG A 23 7.05 -12.84 8.08
C ARG A 23 7.42 -14.15 8.77
N HIS A 24 6.46 -14.92 9.29
CA HIS A 24 6.73 -16.15 10.07
C HIS A 24 7.32 -17.33 9.28
N LYS A 25 7.31 -17.30 7.94
CA LYS A 25 7.93 -18.35 7.12
C LYS A 25 9.35 -17.95 6.73
N GLN A 26 10.30 -18.90 6.76
CA GLN A 26 11.74 -18.76 6.42
C GLN A 26 12.01 -18.43 4.92
N TRP A 27 11.18 -17.60 4.30
CA TRP A 27 11.35 -17.20 2.91
C TRP A 27 12.45 -16.16 2.80
N SER A 28 13.29 -16.29 1.77
CA SER A 28 14.27 -15.27 1.39
C SER A 28 13.62 -13.89 1.33
N LEU A 29 14.29 -12.91 1.93
CA LEU A 29 13.82 -11.52 2.04
C LEU A 29 13.39 -10.97 0.67
N ALA A 30 14.15 -11.31 -0.38
CA ALA A 30 13.85 -10.92 -1.76
C ALA A 30 12.48 -11.41 -2.25
N LYS A 31 12.09 -12.65 -1.92
CA LYS A 31 10.77 -13.19 -2.31
C LYS A 31 9.64 -12.47 -1.58
N LYS A 32 9.84 -12.12 -0.32
CA LYS A 32 8.84 -11.36 0.46
C LYS A 32 8.66 -9.94 -0.10
N VAL A 33 9.77 -9.27 -0.39
CA VAL A 33 9.75 -7.92 -0.99
C VAL A 33 9.10 -7.95 -2.37
N LEU A 34 9.40 -8.96 -3.21
CA LEU A 34 8.81 -9.08 -4.54
C LEU A 34 7.29 -9.32 -4.48
N VAL A 35 6.81 -10.16 -3.56
CA VAL A 35 5.36 -10.36 -3.35
C VAL A 35 4.69 -9.07 -2.88
N GLY A 36 5.32 -8.34 -1.95
CA GLY A 36 4.82 -7.04 -1.49
C GLY A 36 4.77 -5.99 -2.59
N LEU A 37 5.80 -5.94 -3.44
CA LEU A 37 5.86 -5.07 -4.61
C LEU A 37 4.73 -5.40 -5.60
N VAL A 38 4.58 -6.67 -5.97
CA VAL A 38 3.55 -7.10 -6.92
C VAL A 38 2.15 -6.80 -6.38
N MET A 39 1.87 -7.11 -5.10
CA MET A 39 0.59 -6.75 -4.48
C MET A 39 0.37 -5.23 -4.45
N GLY A 40 1.39 -4.46 -4.10
CA GLY A 40 1.31 -2.98 -4.09
C GLY A 40 1.03 -2.39 -5.47
N VAL A 41 1.67 -2.92 -6.52
CA VAL A 41 1.43 -2.50 -7.91
C VAL A 41 0.01 -2.84 -8.35
N VAL A 42 -0.47 -4.07 -8.10
CA VAL A 42 -1.84 -4.48 -8.43
C VAL A 42 -2.86 -3.62 -7.69
N PHE A 43 -2.64 -3.37 -6.40
CA PHE A 43 -3.51 -2.52 -5.60
C PHE A 43 -3.54 -1.07 -6.10
N GLY A 44 -2.37 -0.48 -6.39
CA GLY A 44 -2.27 0.87 -6.92
C GLY A 44 -2.94 1.02 -8.29
N LEU A 45 -2.76 0.05 -9.18
CA LEU A 45 -3.45 0.01 -10.48
C LEU A 45 -4.97 -0.13 -10.31
N ALA A 46 -5.42 -1.01 -9.42
CA ALA A 46 -6.85 -1.16 -9.14
C ALA A 46 -7.47 0.17 -8.65
N LEU A 47 -6.82 0.85 -7.71
CA LEU A 47 -7.25 2.18 -7.27
C LEU A 47 -7.28 3.20 -8.41
N HIS A 48 -6.26 3.20 -9.27
CA HIS A 48 -6.20 4.10 -10.43
C HIS A 48 -7.34 3.83 -11.43
N THR A 49 -7.72 2.57 -11.62
CA THR A 49 -8.85 2.19 -12.50
C THR A 49 -10.23 2.45 -11.90
N ILE A 50 -10.39 2.30 -10.58
CA ILE A 50 -11.68 2.49 -9.90
C ILE A 50 -12.00 3.98 -9.75
N TYR A 51 -11.01 4.77 -9.33
CA TYR A 51 -11.22 6.19 -9.00
C TYR A 51 -10.84 7.14 -10.14
N GLY A 52 -10.00 6.72 -11.08
CA GLY A 52 -9.47 7.58 -12.13
C GLY A 52 -8.40 8.55 -11.61
N SER A 53 -7.45 8.88 -12.50
CA SER A 53 -6.27 9.74 -12.25
C SER A 53 -6.62 11.13 -11.69
N ASP A 54 -7.81 11.62 -12.01
CA ASP A 54 -8.26 12.97 -11.66
C ASP A 54 -9.05 13.06 -10.35
N SER A 55 -9.34 11.93 -9.70
CA SER A 55 -10.07 11.97 -8.44
C SER A 55 -9.20 12.50 -7.30
N GLN A 56 -9.78 13.42 -6.54
CA GLN A 56 -9.17 13.98 -5.34
C GLN A 56 -8.95 12.88 -4.27
N VAL A 57 -9.84 11.89 -4.22
CA VAL A 57 -9.72 10.71 -3.33
C VAL A 57 -8.46 9.90 -3.60
N LEU A 58 -8.09 9.69 -4.87
CA LEU A 58 -6.89 8.93 -5.21
C LEU A 58 -5.63 9.71 -4.82
N LYS A 59 -5.58 11.01 -5.15
CA LYS A 59 -4.45 11.88 -4.80
C LYS A 59 -4.21 11.90 -3.29
N ASP A 60 -5.28 12.08 -2.52
CA ASP A 60 -5.22 12.06 -1.06
C ASP A 60 -4.80 10.67 -0.52
N SER A 61 -5.31 9.58 -1.09
CA SER A 61 -4.93 8.21 -0.70
C SER A 61 -3.45 7.91 -0.97
N VAL A 62 -2.94 8.33 -2.14
CA VAL A 62 -1.52 8.19 -2.51
C VAL A 62 -0.63 9.00 -1.56
N GLN A 63 -1.06 10.20 -1.16
CA GLN A 63 -0.33 10.98 -0.17
C GLN A 63 -0.21 10.23 1.17
N TRP A 64 -1.29 9.60 1.64
CA TRP A 64 -1.27 8.76 2.83
C TRP A 64 -0.34 7.54 2.69
N PHE A 65 -0.34 6.87 1.54
CA PHE A 65 0.57 5.74 1.30
C PHE A 65 2.04 6.19 1.29
N ASN A 66 2.33 7.37 0.74
CA ASN A 66 3.67 7.94 0.73
C ASN A 66 4.19 8.26 2.14
N ILE A 67 3.33 8.64 3.10
CA ILE A 67 3.75 8.85 4.49
C ILE A 67 4.36 7.55 5.06
N VAL A 68 3.69 6.41 4.83
CA VAL A 68 4.18 5.11 5.30
C VAL A 68 5.45 4.67 4.56
N GLY A 69 5.47 4.83 3.23
CA GLY A 69 6.63 4.47 2.41
C GLY A 69 7.88 5.31 2.73
N ASN A 70 7.72 6.63 2.82
CA ASN A 70 8.80 7.53 3.20
C ASN A 70 9.29 7.26 4.63
N GLY A 71 8.37 6.98 5.56
CA GLY A 71 8.74 6.58 6.92
C GLY A 71 9.60 5.33 6.94
N TYR A 72 9.27 4.32 6.12
CA TYR A 72 10.11 3.12 5.99
C TYR A 72 11.51 3.44 5.45
N VAL A 73 11.62 4.25 4.39
CA VAL A 73 12.91 4.63 3.80
C VAL A 73 13.75 5.45 4.79
N GLN A 74 13.13 6.38 5.52
CA GLN A 74 13.81 7.18 6.54
C GLN A 74 14.36 6.37 7.70
N LEU A 75 13.69 5.27 8.08
CA LEU A 75 14.19 4.37 9.13
C LEU A 75 15.31 3.44 8.64
N LEU A 76 15.51 3.35 7.33
CA LEU A 76 16.51 2.48 6.69
C LEU A 76 17.77 3.25 6.27
N GLN A 77 17.65 4.56 6.07
CA GLN A 77 18.78 5.50 5.96
C GLN A 77 19.45 5.71 7.31
#